data_AF-A0A656Z8A2-F1
#
_entry.id   AF-A0A656Z8A2-F1
#
_cell.length_a   1.000
_cell.length_b   1.000
_cell.length_c   1.000
_cell.angle_alpha   90.00
_cell.angle_beta   90.00
_cell.angle_gamma   90.00
#
_symmetry.space_group_name_H-M   'P 1'
#
loop_
_entity.id
_entity.type
_entity.pdbx_description
1 polymer ?
#
loop_
_entity_poly.entity_id
_entity_poly.type
_entity_poly.pdbx_seq_one_letter_code
_entity_poly.pdbx_strand_id
1 'polypeptide(L)'
;MVTHVDHTEHDVDILVTEQGLADLRGLAPRERASLIINNCAHPDYRDQLNDYYERACERGGHTPHLLEEAFSWHSRRKQTGTMLK
;
A
#
# COMPACT_ATOMS: atom_id res chain seq x y z
N MET A 1 2.45 -5.00 0.06
CA MET A 1 3.58 -5.61 -0.69
C MET A 1 3.46 -5.24 -2.16
N VAL A 2 4.59 -5.24 -2.86
CA VAL A 2 4.67 -5.10 -4.33
C VAL A 2 5.04 -6.46 -4.95
N THR A 3 4.70 -6.71 -6.21
CA THR A 3 4.97 -8.00 -6.88
C THR A 3 6.44 -8.27 -7.17
N HIS A 4 7.26 -7.22 -7.17
CA HIS A 4 8.71 -7.26 -7.32
C HIS A 4 9.31 -6.06 -6.58
N VAL A 5 10.42 -6.25 -5.86
CA VAL A 5 11.07 -5.21 -5.05
C VAL A 5 12.45 -4.95 -5.65
N ASP A 6 12.64 -3.79 -6.26
CA ASP A 6 13.97 -3.30 -6.67
C ASP A 6 14.63 -2.47 -5.58
N HIS A 7 13.84 -1.64 -4.90
CA HIS A 7 14.27 -0.77 -3.80
C HIS A 7 13.48 -1.13 -2.56
N THR A 8 14.19 -1.44 -1.48
CA THR A 8 13.52 -1.71 -0.21
C THR A 8 12.98 -0.41 0.36
N GLU A 9 12.12 -0.53 1.36
CA GLU A 9 11.59 0.62 2.06
C GLU A 9 12.68 1.42 2.79
N HIS A 10 13.86 0.84 3.03
CA HIS A 10 15.01 1.55 3.60
C HIS A 10 15.67 2.53 2.63
N ASP A 11 15.42 2.36 1.33
CA ASP A 11 16.08 3.12 0.26
C ASP A 11 15.19 4.23 -0.33
N VAL A 12 14.01 4.46 0.27
CA VAL A 12 13.00 5.40 -0.23
C VAL A 12 12.53 6.34 0.88
N ASP A 13 12.91 7.61 0.76
CA ASP A 13 12.53 8.68 1.69
C ASP A 13 11.23 9.39 1.33
N ILE A 14 11.01 9.73 0.06
CA ILE A 14 9.87 10.55 -0.39
C ILE A 14 9.15 9.88 -1.55
N LEU A 15 7.82 9.87 -1.50
CA LEU A 15 6.94 9.46 -2.61
C LEU A 15 6.05 10.63 -3.05
N VAL A 16 5.84 10.77 -4.36
CA VAL A 16 5.03 11.85 -4.94
C VAL A 16 4.15 11.31 -6.05
N THR A 17 2.87 11.70 -6.05
CA THR A 17 1.90 11.49 -7.14
C THR A 17 1.16 12.80 -7.42
N GLU A 18 0.23 12.81 -8.37
CA GLU A 18 -0.64 13.96 -8.60
C GLU A 18 -1.60 14.24 -7.44
N GLN A 19 -1.79 13.29 -6.53
CA GLN A 19 -2.63 13.43 -5.35
C GLN A 19 -1.91 14.15 -4.19
N GLY A 20 -0.58 14.12 -4.17
CA GLY A 20 0.22 14.70 -3.10
C GLY A 20 1.58 14.04 -2.88
N LEU A 21 2.18 14.36 -1.72
CA LEU A 21 3.52 13.94 -1.31
C LEU A 21 3.47 13.22 0.04
N ALA A 22 4.19 12.12 0.16
CA ALA A 22 4.42 11.40 1.42
C ALA A 22 5.91 11.44 1.78
N ASP A 23 6.23 12.06 2.92
CA ASP A 23 7.56 12.09 3.51
C ASP A 23 7.71 10.96 4.54
N LEU A 24 8.55 9.98 4.24
CA LEU A 24 8.66 8.72 4.98
C LEU A 24 9.83 8.70 5.97
N ARG A 25 10.58 9.81 6.09
CA ARG A 25 11.78 9.87 6.91
C ARG A 25 11.43 9.67 8.39
N GLY A 26 12.11 8.71 9.02
CA GLY A 26 11.94 8.41 10.46
C GLY A 26 10.63 7.70 10.82
N LEU A 27 9.84 7.24 9.83
CA LEU A 27 8.56 6.59 10.08
C LEU A 27 8.67 5.06 10.08
N ALA A 28 7.93 4.41 11.00
CA ALA A 28 7.75 2.97 11.03
C ALA A 28 6.80 2.49 9.92
N PRO A 29 6.79 1.20 9.53
CA PRO A 29 5.99 0.70 8.42
C PRO A 29 4.49 1.04 8.49
N ARG A 30 3.88 1.00 9.68
CA ARG A 30 2.47 1.37 9.89
C ARG A 30 2.19 2.86 9.63
N GLU A 31 3.09 3.72 10.10
CA GLU A 31 3.00 5.18 9.88
C GLU A 31 3.19 5.51 8.40
N ARG A 32 4.16 4.86 7.76
CA ARG A 32 4.40 4.98 6.31
C ARG A 32 3.17 4.57 5.50
N ALA A 33 2.56 3.43 5.82
CA ALA A 33 1.37 2.94 5.11
C ALA A 33 0.23 3.96 5.15
N SER A 34 -0.11 4.46 6.36
CA SER A 34 -1.16 5.47 6.52
C SER A 34 -0.85 6.76 5.75
N LEU A 35 0.40 7.24 5.80
CA LEU A 35 0.79 8.47 5.11
C LEU A 35 0.73 8.32 3.58
N ILE A 36 1.19 7.19 3.04
CA ILE A 36 1.17 6.90 1.61
C ILE A 36 -0.27 6.79 1.10
N ILE A 37 -1.14 6.07 1.82
CA ILE A 37 -2.55 5.90 1.42
C ILE A 37 -3.25 7.26 1.40
N ASN A 38 -3.04 8.10 2.41
CA ASN A 38 -3.73 9.38 2.53
C ASN A 38 -3.22 10.44 1.53
N ASN A 39 -1.93 10.47 1.23
CA ASN A 39 -1.34 11.55 0.41
C ASN A 39 -1.05 11.16 -1.04
N CYS A 40 -0.86 9.88 -1.36
CA CYS A 40 -0.41 9.47 -2.68
C CYS A 40 -1.40 8.57 -3.43
N ALA A 41 -2.29 7.85 -2.74
CA ALA A 41 -3.23 6.96 -3.41
C ALA A 41 -4.36 7.74 -4.11
N HIS A 42 -4.67 7.31 -5.34
CA HIS A 42 -5.80 7.81 -6.12
C HIS A 42 -7.13 7.54 -5.39
N PRO A 43 -8.11 8.48 -5.43
CA PRO A 43 -9.38 8.34 -4.72
C PRO A 43 -10.09 7.00 -4.93
N ASP A 44 -10.15 6.50 -6.17
CA ASP A 44 -10.80 5.22 -6.50
C ASP A 44 -10.23 3.99 -5.77
N TYR A 45 -9.01 4.08 -5.26
CA TYR A 45 -8.30 2.98 -4.59
C TYR A 45 -8.07 3.21 -3.11
N ARG A 46 -8.21 4.45 -2.61
CA ARG A 46 -7.85 4.82 -1.24
C ARG A 46 -8.63 4.00 -0.21
N ASP A 47 -9.94 3.85 -0.40
CA ASP A 47 -10.80 3.10 0.52
C ASP A 47 -10.46 1.60 0.52
N GLN A 48 -10.16 1.02 -0.65
CA GLN A 48 -9.77 -0.38 -0.75
C GLN A 48 -8.38 -0.65 -0.13
N LEU A 49 -7.46 0.33 -0.20
CA LEU A 49 -6.16 0.24 0.48
C LEU A 49 -6.31 0.33 2.00
N ASN A 50 -7.16 1.24 2.50
CA ASN A 50 -7.46 1.37 3.92
C ASN A 50 -8.10 0.09 4.47
N ASP A 51 -9.09 -0.48 3.78
CA ASP A 51 -9.71 -1.77 4.16
C ASP A 51 -8.66 -2.89 4.30
N TYR A 52 -7.77 -3.03 3.31
CA TYR A 52 -6.70 -4.03 3.38
C TYR A 52 -5.76 -3.77 4.57
N TYR A 53 -5.37 -2.51 4.79
CA TYR A 53 -4.45 -2.12 5.85
C TYR A 53 -5.04 -2.34 7.24
N GLU A 54 -6.30 -1.98 7.46
CA GLU A 54 -7.00 -2.12 8.74
C GLU A 54 -7.15 -3.59 9.11
N ARG A 55 -7.67 -4.42 8.19
CA ARG A 55 -7.79 -5.88 8.40
C ARG A 55 -6.43 -6.55 8.60
N ALA A 56 -5.38 -6.09 7.91
CA ALA A 56 -4.03 -6.57 8.15
C ALA A 56 -3.53 -6.19 9.56
N CYS A 57 -3.79 -4.96 10.01
CA CYS A 57 -3.40 -4.49 11.34
C CYS A 57 -4.03 -5.29 12.48
N GLU A 58 -5.27 -5.75 12.32
CA GLU A 58 -5.97 -6.64 13.26
C GLU A 58 -5.24 -7.98 13.44
N ARG A 59 -4.54 -8.47 12.41
CA ARG A 59 -3.71 -9.69 12.51
C ARG A 59 -2.34 -9.45 13.17
N GLY A 60 -2.01 -8.20 13.50
CA GLY A 60 -0.76 -7.83 14.18
C GLY A 60 0.45 -7.72 13.25
N GLY A 61 1.65 -7.70 13.83
CA GLY A 61 2.93 -7.65 13.11
C GLY A 61 3.51 -6.24 12.93
N HIS A 62 4.84 -6.16 12.77
CA HIS A 62 5.53 -4.90 12.52
C HIS A 62 5.17 -4.31 11.15
N THR A 63 5.11 -5.17 10.12
CA THR A 63 4.65 -4.87 8.76
C THR A 63 3.44 -5.76 8.46
N PRO A 64 2.21 -5.29 8.76
CA PRO A 64 1.02 -6.15 8.70
C PRO A 64 0.65 -6.53 7.27
N HIS A 65 0.32 -7.82 7.06
CA HIS A 65 -0.14 -8.34 5.77
C HIS A 65 -1.21 -9.42 5.90
N LEU A 66 -2.13 -9.44 4.95
CA LEU A 66 -2.97 -10.58 4.61
C LEU A 66 -2.30 -11.31 3.44
N LEU A 67 -1.61 -12.42 3.70
CA LEU A 67 -0.82 -13.12 2.67
C LEU A 67 -1.70 -13.69 1.56
N GLU A 68 -2.90 -14.13 1.93
CA GLU A 68 -3.95 -14.61 1.04
C GLU A 68 -4.42 -13.55 0.02
N GLU A 69 -4.33 -12.26 0.35
CA GLU A 69 -4.83 -11.16 -0.45
C GLU A 69 -3.73 -10.25 -1.02
N ALA A 70 -2.48 -10.38 -0.53
CA ALA A 70 -1.38 -9.44 -0.80
C ALA A 70 -1.13 -9.16 -2.29
N PHE A 71 -1.41 -10.14 -3.16
CA PHE A 71 -1.24 -10.01 -4.62
C PHE A 71 -2.56 -10.12 -5.40
N SER A 72 -3.70 -10.09 -4.72
CA SER A 72 -5.03 -10.31 -5.32
C SER A 72 -5.40 -9.26 -6.38
N TRP A 73 -4.98 -8.00 -6.21
CA TRP A 73 -5.28 -6.92 -7.15
C TRP A 73 -4.56 -7.11 -8.49
N HIS A 74 -3.31 -7.58 -8.45
CA HIS A 74 -2.55 -7.93 -9.65
C HIS A 74 -3.19 -9.10 -10.39
N SER A 75 -3.62 -10.14 -9.64
CA SER A 75 -4.37 -11.27 -10.20
C SER A 75 -5.69 -10.81 -10.84
N ARG A 76 -6.44 -9.90 -10.20
CA ARG A 76 -7.68 -9.33 -10.73
C ARG A 76 -7.45 -8.58 -12.04
N ARG A 77 -6.42 -7.71 -12.10
CA ARG A 77 -6.07 -6.99 -13.33
C ARG A 77 -5.75 -7.96 -14.47
N LYS A 78 -5.01 -9.04 -14.20
CA LYS A 78 -4.71 -10.07 -15.19
C LYS A 78 -5.96 -10.77 -15.72
N GLN A 79 -6.96 -11.01 -14.86
CA GLN A 79 -8.18 -11.74 -15.22
C GLN A 79 -9.26 -10.85 -15.86
N THR A 80 -9.38 -9.61 -15.40
CA THR A 80 -10.55 -8.73 -15.71
C THR A 80 -10.17 -7.45 -16.45
N GLY A 81 -8.88 -7.17 -16.61
CA GLY A 81 -8.37 -5.94 -17.22
C GLY A 81 -8.30 -4.74 -16.26
N THR A 82 -8.84 -4.83 -15.05
CA THR A 82 -8.84 -3.74 -14.05
C THR A 82 -8.47 -4.22 -12.65
N MET A 83 -7.93 -3.33 -11.82
CA MET A 83 -7.72 -3.60 -10.39
C MET A 83 -8.93 -3.21 -9.54
N LEU A 84 -9.80 -2.34 -10.03
CA LEU A 84 -10.98 -1.90 -9.30
C LEU A 84 -11.89 -3.10 -8.99
N LYS A 85 -12.35 -3.17 -7.75
CA LYS A 85 -13.25 -4.21 -7.29
C LYS A 85 -14.62 -4.13 -7.94
#